data_AF-A0A2N5YY11-F1
#
_entry.id   AF-A0A2N5YY11-F1
#
_cell.length_a   1.000
_cell.length_b   1.000
_cell.length_c   1.000
_cell.angle_alpha   90.00
_cell.angle_beta   90.00
_cell.angle_gamma   90.00
#
_symmetry.space_group_name_H-M   'P 1'
#
loop_
_entity.id
_entity.type
_entity.pdbx_description
1 polymer ?
#
loop_
_entity_poly.entity_id
_entity_poly.type
_entity_poly.pdbx_seq_one_letter_code
_entity_poly.pdbx_strand_id
1 'polypeptide(L)'
;MDNPVLRGTLHFSFVDGDGDIGFDTTSPQQNTIFLEKYRYIDGLLTAVDLQVPLNYYVPLFEPEGSSKTLKGEIYVNDLDETAPFDGDTIVYKFYIVDREGNVSNVESTGDLILSNF
;
A
#
# COMPACT_ATOMS: atom_id res chain seq x y z
N MET A 1 21.28 -22.71 7.19
CA MET A 1 20.17 -22.22 8.04
C MET A 1 19.40 -21.27 7.14
N ASP A 2 18.19 -21.65 6.75
CA ASP A 2 17.33 -20.77 5.95
C ASP A 2 16.74 -19.72 6.89
N ASN A 3 16.91 -18.43 6.55
CA ASN A 3 16.14 -17.37 7.21
C ASN A 3 14.72 -17.43 6.64
N PRO A 4 13.68 -17.70 7.45
CA PRO A 4 12.32 -17.66 6.97
C PRO A 4 11.98 -16.23 6.51
N VAL A 5 11.35 -16.15 5.34
CA VAL A 5 10.83 -14.91 4.75
C VAL A 5 9.33 -15.08 4.56
N LEU A 6 8.54 -14.19 5.16
CA LEU A 6 7.11 -14.11 4.92
C LEU A 6 6.86 -13.12 3.80
N ARG A 7 6.13 -13.56 2.75
CA ARG A 7 5.80 -12.71 1.61
C ARG A 7 4.36 -12.23 1.68
N GLY A 8 4.17 -10.92 1.67
CA GLY A 8 2.87 -10.29 1.75
C GLY A 8 2.41 -9.70 0.41
N THR A 9 1.09 -9.71 0.21
CA THR A 9 0.43 -8.96 -0.87
C THR A 9 -0.75 -8.20 -0.28
N LEU A 10 -0.76 -6.87 -0.45
CA LEU A 10 -1.94 -6.05 -0.17
C LEU A 10 -2.79 -5.99 -1.44
N HIS A 11 -4.07 -6.38 -1.32
CA HIS A 11 -5.05 -6.30 -2.40
C HIS A 11 -6.22 -5.42 -1.95
N PHE A 12 -6.55 -4.40 -2.74
CA PHE A 12 -7.71 -3.53 -2.50
C PHE A 12 -8.34 -3.03 -3.81
N SER A 13 -9.62 -2.68 -3.75
CA SER A 13 -10.35 -2.04 -4.85
C SER A 13 -10.46 -0.53 -4.63
N PHE A 14 -10.49 0.25 -5.71
CA PHE A 14 -10.70 1.71 -5.65
C PHE A 14 -11.80 2.18 -6.61
N VAL A 15 -12.32 3.38 -6.35
CA VAL A 15 -13.18 4.14 -7.25
C VAL A 15 -12.63 5.57 -7.31
N ASP A 16 -12.28 6.00 -8.50
CA ASP A 16 -11.85 7.36 -8.84
C ASP A 16 -12.95 8.01 -9.68
N GLY A 17 -13.42 9.19 -9.26
CA GLY A 17 -14.62 9.81 -9.79
C GLY A 17 -14.43 10.45 -11.17
N ASP A 18 -13.26 11.00 -11.42
CA ASP A 18 -12.91 11.84 -12.57
C ASP A 18 -11.79 11.28 -13.44
N GLY A 19 -11.16 10.20 -13.01
CA GLY A 19 -10.36 9.32 -13.85
C GLY A 19 -8.94 9.81 -14.04
N ASP A 20 -8.36 10.40 -13.01
CA ASP A 20 -7.04 11.03 -13.03
C ASP A 20 -6.01 10.30 -12.15
N ILE A 21 -6.26 9.05 -11.77
CA ILE A 21 -5.27 8.20 -11.10
C ILE A 21 -4.08 7.85 -12.01
N GLY A 22 -2.90 7.84 -11.38
CA GLY A 22 -1.65 7.37 -11.98
C GLY A 22 -0.96 8.45 -12.82
N PHE A 23 0.27 8.14 -13.24
CA PHE A 23 1.13 9.07 -13.96
C PHE A 23 1.70 8.41 -15.22
N ASP A 24 2.06 9.21 -16.23
CA ASP A 24 2.84 8.70 -17.36
C ASP A 24 4.31 8.51 -16.93
N THR A 25 4.95 7.50 -17.50
CA THR A 25 6.36 7.13 -17.31
C THR A 25 7.35 8.20 -17.78
N THR A 26 6.86 9.23 -18.47
CA THR A 26 7.67 10.31 -19.08
C THR A 26 7.85 11.54 -18.17
N SER A 27 7.05 11.67 -17.11
CA SER A 27 7.16 12.73 -16.10
C SER A 27 8.01 12.29 -14.90
N PRO A 28 8.47 13.21 -14.02
CA PRO A 28 9.09 12.80 -12.76
C PRO A 28 8.18 11.81 -12.05
N GLN A 29 8.74 10.67 -11.65
CA GLN A 29 7.97 9.56 -11.11
C GLN A 29 7.32 10.01 -9.79
N GLN A 30 6.00 10.13 -9.78
CA GLN A 30 5.21 10.47 -8.60
C GLN A 30 4.50 9.20 -8.10
N ASN A 31 4.44 9.06 -6.78
CA ASN A 31 3.77 7.91 -6.17
C ASN A 31 2.28 8.19 -6.04
N THR A 32 1.48 7.16 -6.28
CA THR A 32 0.02 7.20 -6.15
C THR A 32 -0.41 6.51 -4.86
N ILE A 33 0.26 5.43 -4.46
CA ILE A 33 -0.12 4.62 -3.31
C ILE A 33 0.88 4.87 -2.18
N PHE A 34 0.37 5.06 -0.97
CA PHE A 34 1.18 5.32 0.22
C PHE A 34 0.77 4.34 1.33
N LEU A 35 1.72 3.57 1.83
CA LEU A 35 1.54 2.62 2.92
C LEU A 35 2.35 3.05 4.15
N GLU A 36 1.73 2.95 5.31
CA GLU A 36 2.37 3.07 6.60
C GLU A 36 2.28 1.74 7.33
N LYS A 37 3.42 1.24 7.82
CA LYS A 37 3.48 0.02 8.62
C LYS A 37 3.37 0.35 10.10
N TYR A 38 2.60 -0.44 10.81
CA TYR A 38 2.42 -0.36 12.26
C TYR A 38 2.66 -1.73 12.90
N ARG A 39 2.95 -1.70 14.20
CA ARG A 39 3.08 -2.88 15.07
C ARG A 39 2.57 -2.58 16.46
N TYR A 40 2.26 -3.60 17.24
CA TYR A 40 1.96 -3.40 18.65
C TYR A 40 3.24 -3.33 19.50
N ILE A 41 3.34 -2.30 20.33
CA ILE A 41 4.35 -2.16 21.38
C ILE A 41 3.58 -1.93 22.68
N ASP A 42 3.74 -2.83 23.65
CA ASP A 42 3.02 -2.79 24.93
C ASP A 42 1.49 -2.64 24.77
N GLY A 43 0.92 -3.27 23.74
CA GLY A 43 -0.51 -3.22 23.43
C GLY A 43 -0.98 -1.98 22.67
N LEU A 44 -0.07 -1.06 22.33
CA LEU A 44 -0.38 0.13 21.53
C LEU A 44 0.10 -0.03 20.08
N LEU A 45 -0.80 0.24 19.13
CA LEU A 45 -0.45 0.29 17.70
C LEU A 45 0.45 1.50 17.42
N THR A 46 1.71 1.23 17.10
CA THR A 46 2.78 2.21 16.93
C THR A 46 3.33 2.15 15.50
N ALA A 47 3.51 3.30 14.86
CA ALA A 47 4.08 3.39 13.52
C ALA A 47 5.53 2.88 13.52
N VAL A 48 5.90 2.13 12.47
CA VAL A 48 7.26 1.66 12.25
C VAL A 48 7.97 2.68 11.36
N ASP A 49 9.09 3.20 11.83
CA ASP A 49 9.95 4.07 11.02
C ASP A 49 10.72 3.21 10.01
N LEU A 50 10.33 3.33 8.73
CA LEU A 50 10.91 2.55 7.65
C LEU A 50 12.04 3.36 6.99
N GLN A 51 13.21 2.73 6.84
CA GLN A 51 14.33 3.34 6.12
C GLN A 51 13.98 3.68 4.66
N VAL A 52 13.10 2.87 4.05
CA VAL A 52 12.56 3.09 2.72
C VAL A 52 11.04 3.18 2.83
N PRO A 53 10.42 4.32 2.46
CA PRO A 53 8.97 4.46 2.45
C PRO A 53 8.30 3.48 1.50
N LEU A 54 7.15 2.94 1.89
CA LEU A 54 6.34 2.04 1.07
C LEU A 54 5.38 2.85 0.20
N ASN A 55 5.96 3.58 -0.75
CA ASN A 55 5.23 4.41 -1.70
C ASN A 55 5.39 3.84 -3.10
N TYR A 56 4.29 3.69 -3.82
CA TYR A 56 4.27 2.99 -5.10
C TYR A 56 3.70 3.86 -6.22
N TYR A 57 4.35 3.73 -7.38
CA TYR A 57 3.90 4.31 -8.63
C TYR A 57 2.80 3.46 -9.25
N VAL A 58 1.78 4.12 -9.76
CA VAL A 58 0.74 3.52 -10.60
C VAL A 58 0.84 4.12 -11.99
N PRO A 59 1.00 3.30 -13.05
CA PRO A 59 1.02 3.82 -14.41
C PRO A 59 -0.33 4.43 -14.77
N LEU A 60 -0.31 5.45 -15.60
CA LEU A 60 -1.51 6.01 -16.19
C LEU A 60 -2.28 4.93 -16.96
N PHE A 61 -3.56 4.80 -16.68
CA PHE A 61 -4.51 4.02 -17.47
C PHE A 61 -5.76 4.85 -17.71
N GLU A 62 -6.38 4.68 -18.88
CA GLU A 62 -7.55 5.45 -19.28
C GLU A 62 -8.84 4.68 -19.00
N PRO A 63 -9.96 5.37 -18.71
CA PRO A 63 -11.25 4.72 -18.56
C PRO A 63 -11.68 4.05 -19.86
N GLU A 64 -12.14 2.80 -19.76
CA GLU A 64 -12.84 2.18 -20.89
C GLU A 64 -14.27 2.73 -20.98
N GLY A 65 -14.54 3.54 -22.01
CA GLY A 65 -15.90 3.99 -22.37
C GLY A 65 -16.17 5.48 -22.14
N SER A 66 -17.45 5.85 -22.07
CA SER A 66 -17.87 7.26 -21.98
C SER A 66 -17.93 7.82 -20.56
N SER A 67 -17.76 6.96 -19.55
CA SER A 67 -17.71 7.36 -18.14
C SER A 67 -16.28 7.72 -17.76
N LYS A 68 -16.10 8.87 -17.11
CA LYS A 68 -14.79 9.27 -16.55
C LYS A 68 -14.42 8.50 -15.30
N THR A 69 -15.40 7.95 -14.59
CA THR A 69 -15.16 7.20 -13.36
C THR A 69 -14.32 5.95 -13.63
N LEU A 70 -13.18 5.85 -12.96
CA LEU A 70 -12.29 4.71 -12.96
C LEU A 70 -12.58 3.80 -11.76
N LYS A 71 -12.55 2.50 -12.00
CA LYS A 71 -12.64 1.49 -10.95
C LYS A 71 -11.63 0.41 -11.25
N GLY A 72 -10.97 -0.09 -10.22
CA GLY A 72 -9.99 -1.13 -10.41
C GLY A 72 -9.57 -1.80 -9.11
N GLU A 73 -8.70 -2.77 -9.26
CA GLU A 73 -8.04 -3.50 -8.18
C GLU A 73 -6.54 -3.22 -8.24
N ILE A 74 -5.94 -3.04 -7.08
CA ILE A 74 -4.51 -2.80 -6.91
C ILE A 74 -3.94 -3.93 -6.08
N TYR A 75 -2.82 -4.48 -6.55
CA TYR A 75 -2.05 -5.53 -5.90
C TYR A 75 -0.65 -4.98 -5.61
N VAL A 76 -0.36 -4.70 -4.34
CA VAL A 76 0.99 -4.33 -3.88
C VAL A 76 1.67 -5.59 -3.39
N ASN A 77 2.60 -6.10 -4.18
CA ASN A 77 3.37 -7.31 -3.88
C ASN A 77 4.65 -6.98 -3.10
N ASP A 78 5.36 -8.04 -2.70
CA ASP A 78 6.67 -7.98 -2.06
C ASP A 78 6.70 -7.16 -0.76
N LEU A 79 5.58 -7.21 0.00
CA LEU A 79 5.52 -6.73 1.39
C LEU A 79 6.13 -7.80 2.30
N ASP A 80 7.44 -7.99 2.15
CA ASP A 80 8.18 -9.09 2.76
C ASP A 80 8.65 -8.77 4.18
N GLU A 81 8.48 -9.71 5.09
CA GLU A 81 9.02 -9.68 6.45
C GLU A 81 10.12 -10.74 6.61
N THR A 82 11.24 -10.34 7.21
CA THR A 82 12.41 -11.21 7.40
C THR A 82 12.71 -11.41 8.87
N ALA A 83 13.06 -12.64 9.26
CA ALA A 83 13.40 -12.96 10.64
C ALA A 83 14.80 -12.42 11.05
N PRO A 84 15.03 -12.07 12.33
CA PRO A 84 14.05 -12.10 13.42
C PRO A 84 13.02 -10.96 13.31
N PHE A 85 11.75 -11.28 13.54
CA PHE A 85 10.68 -10.27 13.48
C PHE A 85 10.72 -9.36 14.71
N ASP A 86 10.54 -8.07 14.49
CA ASP A 86 10.46 -7.05 15.54
C ASP A 86 9.00 -6.87 16.01
N GLY A 87 8.44 -7.95 16.56
CA GLY A 87 7.03 -8.05 16.97
C GLY A 87 6.33 -9.28 16.40
N ASP A 88 5.11 -9.55 16.87
CA ASP A 88 4.30 -10.69 16.45
C ASP A 88 3.15 -10.30 15.51
N THR A 89 2.82 -9.01 15.43
CA THR A 89 1.63 -8.51 14.73
C THR A 89 1.95 -7.20 14.04
N ILE A 90 1.61 -7.11 12.75
CA ILE A 90 1.73 -5.89 11.96
C ILE A 90 0.38 -5.49 11.37
N VAL A 91 0.23 -4.21 11.07
CA VAL A 91 -0.93 -3.63 10.40
C VAL A 91 -0.41 -2.64 9.36
N TYR A 92 -1.00 -2.62 8.16
CA TYR A 92 -0.75 -1.56 7.19
C TYR A 92 -1.94 -0.61 7.15
N LYS A 93 -1.66 0.69 7.17
CA LYS A 93 -2.62 1.71 6.77
C LYS A 93 -2.22 2.26 5.41
N PHE A 94 -3.18 2.57 4.56
CA PHE A 94 -2.89 3.01 3.21
C PHE A 94 -3.93 3.97 2.67
N TYR A 95 -3.50 4.78 1.71
CA TYR A 95 -4.35 5.68 0.94
C TYR A 95 -3.75 5.85 -0.45
N ILE A 96 -4.54 6.43 -1.35
CA ILE A 96 -4.11 6.82 -2.69
C ILE A 96 -4.23 8.33 -2.88
N VAL A 97 -3.40 8.85 -3.78
CA VAL A 97 -3.40 10.25 -4.20
C VAL A 97 -3.49 10.30 -5.72
N ASP A 98 -4.46 11.06 -6.22
CA ASP A 98 -4.62 11.27 -7.66
C ASP A 98 -3.60 12.27 -8.23
N ARG A 99 -3.73 12.59 -9.51
CA ARG A 99 -2.79 13.47 -10.21
C ARG A 99 -3.02 14.95 -9.87
N GLU A 100 -4.22 15.33 -9.44
CA GLU A 100 -4.50 16.68 -8.93
C GLU A 100 -4.09 16.87 -7.45
N GLY A 101 -3.69 15.79 -6.77
CA GLY A 101 -3.23 15.80 -5.40
C GLY A 101 -4.32 15.55 -4.37
N ASN A 102 -5.52 15.11 -4.78
CA ASN A 102 -6.57 14.75 -3.85
C ASN A 102 -6.26 13.41 -3.18
N VAL A 103 -6.51 13.35 -1.87
CA VAL A 103 -6.22 12.19 -1.03
C VAL A 103 -7.50 11.41 -0.76
N SER A 104 -7.45 10.08 -0.92
CA SER A 104 -8.57 9.20 -0.60
C SER A 104 -8.85 9.10 0.90
N ASN A 105 -9.86 8.31 1.28
CA ASN A 105 -9.92 7.75 2.62
C ASN A 105 -8.66 6.93 2.94
N VAL A 106 -8.30 6.90 4.23
CA VAL A 106 -7.28 6.00 4.75
C VAL A 106 -7.97 4.72 5.21
N GLU A 107 -7.54 3.60 4.66
CA GLU A 107 -8.00 2.26 5.06
C GLU A 107 -6.87 1.49 5.75
N SER A 108 -7.22 0.40 6.41
CA SER A 108 -6.26 -0.46 7.09
C SER A 108 -6.49 -1.93 6.82
N THR A 109 -5.41 -2.71 6.83
CA THR A 109 -5.53 -4.16 6.99
C THR A 109 -6.10 -4.48 8.37
N GLY A 110 -6.54 -5.72 8.55
CA GLY A 110 -6.65 -6.30 9.89
C GLY A 110 -5.26 -6.57 10.49
N ASP A 111 -5.26 -7.17 11.68
CA ASP A 111 -4.04 -7.66 12.33
C ASP A 111 -3.44 -8.82 11.53
N LEU A 112 -2.17 -8.69 11.15
CA LEU A 112 -1.40 -9.72 10.45
C LEU A 112 -0.39 -10.34 11.43
N ILE A 113 -0.64 -11.60 11.82
CA ILE A 113 0.17 -12.31 12.82
C ILE A 113 1.38 -13.00 12.15
N LEU A 114 2.59 -12.62 12.55
CA LEU A 114 3.88 -13.10 12.04
C LEU A 114 4.42 -14.31 12.81
N SER A 115 4.02 -14.52 14.06
CA SER A 115 4.63 -15.46 15.02
C SER A 115 4.27 -16.94 14.84
N ASN A 116 3.53 -17.31 13.78
CA ASN A 116 3.12 -18.69 13.51
C ASN A 116 4.03 -19.45 12.51
N PHE A 117 5.24 -18.95 12.22
CA PHE A 117 6.14 -19.47 11.18
C PHE A 117 7.59 -19.63 11.64
#